data_AF-A0A6I3ME83-F1
#
_entry.id   AF-A0A6I3ME83-F1
#
_cell.length_a   1.000
_cell.length_b   1.000
_cell.length_c   1.000
_cell.angle_alpha   90.00
_cell.angle_beta   90.00
_cell.angle_gamma   90.00
#
_symmetry.space_group_name_H-M   'P 1'
#
loop_
_entity.id
_entity.type
_entity.pdbx_description
1 polymer ?
#
loop_
_entity_poly.entity_id
_entity_poly.type
_entity_poly.pdbx_seq_one_letter_code
_entity_poly.pdbx_strand_id
1 'polypeptide(L)'
;MKFTKGQNVLYTTLSGKSYSATIVERKIDLRQGFVIRSYAFYYLINLNKNGINQNIICQENDLKALKISNSLNTNTDFSIYSF
;
A
#
# COMPACT_ATOMS: atom_id res chain seq x y z
N MET A 1 -1.20 7.75 -9.54
CA MET A 1 -2.16 7.09 -8.63
C MET A 1 -1.57 5.77 -8.21
N LYS A 2 -1.30 5.57 -6.91
CA LYS A 2 -0.36 4.53 -6.45
C LYS A 2 -1.01 3.20 -6.06
N PHE A 3 -2.29 3.21 -5.69
CA PHE A 3 -3.01 2.02 -5.24
C PHE A 3 -4.36 1.85 -5.95
N THR A 4 -4.71 0.60 -6.28
CA THR A 4 -5.95 0.23 -6.99
C THR A 4 -6.92 -0.55 -6.10
N LYS A 5 -8.22 -0.48 -6.39
CA LYS A 5 -9.24 -1.29 -5.73
C LYS A 5 -8.92 -2.78 -5.88
N GLY A 6 -9.01 -3.52 -4.78
CA GLY A 6 -8.65 -4.93 -4.70
C GLY A 6 -7.16 -5.20 -4.46
N GLN A 7 -6.30 -4.17 -4.46
CA GLN A 7 -4.87 -4.36 -4.20
C GLN A 7 -4.60 -4.66 -2.72
N ASN A 8 -3.74 -5.65 -2.47
CA ASN A 8 -3.20 -5.92 -1.14
C ASN A 8 -2.11 -4.91 -0.78
N VAL A 9 -2.24 -4.34 0.40
CA VAL A 9 -1.38 -3.28 0.94
C VAL A 9 -1.07 -3.56 2.40
N LEU A 10 0.03 -2.99 2.87
CA LEU A 10 0.39 -2.97 4.28
C LEU A 10 -0.04 -1.61 4.85
N TYR A 11 -0.95 -1.62 5.82
CA TYR A 11 -1.39 -0.43 6.52
C TYR A 11 -0.63 -0.28 7.84
N THR A 12 -0.04 0.89 8.08
CA THR A 12 0.67 1.19 9.33
C THR A 12 -0.19 2.12 10.19
N THR A 13 -0.55 1.65 11.39
CA THR A 13 -1.28 2.45 12.39
C THR A 13 -0.40 3.57 12.96
N LEU A 14 -1.02 4.59 13.57
CA LEU A 14 -0.32 5.65 14.30
C LEU A 14 0.61 5.11 15.41
N SER A 15 0.28 3.94 15.95
CA SER A 15 1.10 3.23 16.94
C SER A 15 2.31 2.50 16.33
N GLY A 16 2.53 2.61 15.01
CA GLY A 16 3.62 1.94 14.28
C GLY A 16 3.36 0.47 13.92
N LYS A 17 2.23 -0.11 14.34
CA LYS A 17 1.88 -1.51 14.02
C LYS A 17 1.38 -1.61 12.59
N SER A 18 1.89 -2.60 11.87
CA SER A 18 1.53 -2.87 10.48
C SER A 18 0.54 -4.03 10.35
N TYR A 19 -0.46 -3.88 9.50
CA TYR A 19 -1.50 -4.88 9.24
C TYR A 19 -1.66 -5.09 7.73
N SER A 20 -1.95 -6.34 7.34
CA SER A 20 -2.34 -6.62 5.96
C SER A 20 -3.77 -6.13 5.73
N ALA A 21 -3.96 -5.41 4.63
CA ALA A 21 -5.25 -4.84 4.27
C ALA A 21 -5.46 -4.87 2.75
N THR A 22 -6.71 -4.74 2.34
CA THR A 22 -7.09 -4.67 0.92
C THR A 22 -7.76 -3.33 0.65
N ILE A 23 -7.39 -2.67 -0.45
CA ILE A 23 -8.00 -1.41 -0.86
C ILE A 23 -9.43 -1.70 -1.33
N VAL A 24 -10.43 -1.15 -0.62
CA VAL A 24 -11.85 -1.28 -0.99
C VAL A 24 -12.24 -0.20 -1.98
N GLU A 25 -11.84 1.04 -1.70
CA GLU A 25 -12.22 2.20 -2.50
C GLU A 25 -11.26 3.36 -2.28
N ARG A 26 -11.17 4.25 -3.28
CA ARG A 26 -10.47 5.52 -3.16
C ARG A 26 -11.50 6.64 -2.99
N LYS A 27 -11.44 7.37 -1.88
CA LYS A 27 -12.20 8.60 -1.69
C LYS A 27 -11.28 9.80 -1.95
N ILE A 28 -11.59 10.56 -2.99
CA ILE A 28 -10.97 11.87 -3.18
C ILE A 28 -11.88 12.84 -2.44
N ASP A 29 -11.41 13.36 -1.30
CA ASP A 29 -12.15 14.42 -0.62
C ASP A 29 -11.92 15.72 -1.39
N LEU A 30 -12.71 15.94 -2.45
CA LEU A 30 -12.84 17.25 -3.09
C LEU A 30 -13.74 18.08 -2.18
N ARG A 31 -13.19 18.66 -1.12
CA ARG A 31 -13.88 19.75 -0.40
C ARG A 31 -14.05 20.92 -1.38
N GLN A 32 -15.20 20.95 -2.06
CA GLN A 32 -15.68 22.09 -2.83
C GLN A 32 -15.79 23.27 -1.86
N GLY A 33 -14.83 24.20 -1.91
CA GLY A 33 -14.97 25.48 -1.22
C GLY A 33 -13.69 26.12 -0.71
N PHE A 34 -12.60 25.37 -0.53
CA PHE A 34 -11.33 25.97 -0.08
C PHE A 34 -10.18 25.45 -0.91
N VAL A 35 -9.51 26.37 -1.63
CA VAL A 35 -8.27 26.13 -2.37
C VAL A 35 -7.14 25.90 -1.35
N ILE A 36 -7.16 24.75 -0.68
CA ILE A 36 -6.01 24.22 0.01
C ILE A 36 -5.39 23.23 -0.97
N ARG A 37 -4.22 23.58 -1.50
CA ARG A 37 -3.41 22.83 -2.48
C ARG A 37 -2.87 21.50 -1.93
N SER A 38 -3.66 20.76 -1.16
CA SER A 38 -3.27 19.47 -0.60
C SER A 38 -4.22 18.42 -1.15
N TYR A 39 -3.85 17.83 -2.28
CA TYR A 39 -4.50 16.63 -2.83
C TYR A 39 -4.23 15.45 -1.88
N ALA A 40 -4.90 15.43 -0.73
CA ALA A 40 -4.85 14.30 0.19
C ALA A 40 -5.74 13.21 -0.38
N PHE A 41 -5.12 12.21 -1.01
CA PHE A 41 -5.83 10.99 -1.41
C PHE A 41 -6.13 10.16 -0.17
N TYR A 42 -7.43 9.95 0.10
CA TYR A 42 -7.88 9.05 1.14
C TYR A 42 -8.28 7.70 0.55
N TYR A 43 -7.92 6.63 1.24
CA TYR A 43 -8.21 5.27 0.84
C TYR A 43 -9.04 4.60 1.92
N LEU A 44 -10.10 3.91 1.50
CA LEU A 44 -10.86 2.99 2.33
C LEU A 44 -10.21 1.61 2.20
N ILE A 45 -9.67 1.11 3.30
CA ILE A 45 -9.08 -0.23 3.38
C ILE A 45 -9.95 -1.14 4.23
N ASN A 46 -9.95 -2.43 3.90
CA ASN A 46 -10.46 -3.49 4.76
C ASN A 46 -9.27 -4.24 5.35
N LEU A 47 -9.17 -4.29 6.67
CA LEU A 47 -8.16 -5.07 7.37
C LEU A 47 -8.84 -6.19 8.17
N ASN A 48 -8.19 -7.35 8.21
CA ASN A 48 -8.63 -8.45 9.07
C ASN A 48 -7.76 -8.43 10.34
N LYS A 49 -8.38 -8.10 11.48
CA LYS A 49 -7.75 -8.15 12.79
C LYS A 49 -8.44 -9.22 13.61
N ASN A 50 -7.71 -10.29 13.91
CA ASN A 50 -8.19 -11.41 14.74
C ASN A 50 -9.50 -12.04 14.23
N GLY A 51 -9.66 -12.17 12.91
CA GLY A 51 -10.87 -12.73 12.28
C GLY A 51 -12.00 -11.72 12.09
N ILE A 52 -11.85 -10.48 12.56
CA ILE A 52 -12.84 -9.41 12.37
C ILE A 52 -12.36 -8.50 11.25
N ASN A 53 -13.19 -8.37 10.22
CA ASN A 53 -12.97 -7.43 9.13
C ASN A 53 -13.38 -6.02 9.57
N GLN A 54 -12.47 -5.06 9.46
CA GLN A 54 -12.69 -3.66 9.82
C GLN A 54 -12.36 -2.75 8.64
N ASN A 55 -13.24 -1.80 8.38
CA ASN A 55 -13.04 -0.79 7.35
C ASN A 55 -12.43 0.47 7.97
N ILE A 56 -11.30 0.95 7.45
CA ILE A 56 -10.59 2.13 7.94
C ILE A 56 -10.31 3.08 6.79
N ILE A 57 -10.41 4.38 7.06
CA ILE A 57 -9.99 5.44 6.15
C ILE A 57 -8.58 5.87 6.55
N CYS A 58 -7.65 5.82 5.60
CA CYS A 58 -6.25 6.23 5.81
C CYS A 58 -5.72 7.06 4.64
N GLN A 59 -4.59 7.72 4.85
CA GLN A 59 -3.93 8.48 3.80
C GLN A 59 -2.94 7.61 3.01
N GLU A 60 -2.48 8.10 1.86
CA GLU A 60 -1.47 7.39 1.05
C GLU A 60 -0.18 7.09 1.83
N ASN A 61 0.21 7.98 2.75
CA ASN A 61 1.44 7.87 3.52
C ASN A 61 1.42 6.70 4.53
N ASP A 62 0.23 6.25 4.93
CA ASP A 62 0.06 5.15 5.88
C ASP A 62 0.08 3.77 5.18
N LEU A 63 0.13 3.77 3.84
CA LEU A 63 0.03 2.60 3.00
C LEU A 63 1.35 2.27 2.31
N LYS A 64 1.72 0.99 2.33
CA LYS A 64 2.82 0.45 1.54
C LYS A 64 2.31 -0.65 0.62
N ALA A 65 2.76 -0.63 -0.63
CA ALA A 65 2.45 -1.70 -1.57
C ALA A 65 3.13 -2.98 -1.09
N LEU A 66 2.36 -4.05 -0.96
CA LEU A 66 2.90 -5.39 -0.76
C LEU A 66 3.45 -5.85 -2.11
N LYS A 67 4.65 -5.38 -2.48
CA LYS A 67 5.36 -5.92 -3.62
C LYS A 67 5.76 -7.34 -3.24
N ILE A 68 5.22 -8.32 -3.94
CA ILE A 68 5.81 -9.65 -4.00
C ILE A 68 7.17 -9.42 -4.65
N SER A 69 8.22 -9.40 -3.85
CA SER A 69 9.58 -9.49 -4.37
C SER A 69 9.73 -10.87 -4.98
N ASN A 70 9.45 -11.00 -6.27
CA ASN A 70 10.10 -12.04 -7.05
C ASN A 70 11.58 -11.67 -7.06
N SER A 71 12.33 -12.16 -6.09
CA SER A 71 13.78 -12.17 -6.14
C SER A 71 14.17 -13.08 -7.31
N LEU A 72 14.30 -12.50 -8.51
CA LEU A 72 15.17 -13.07 -9.52
C LEU A 72 16.58 -12.95 -8.97
N ASN A 73 17.03 -14.05 -8.35
CA ASN A 73 18.38 -14.27 -7.92
C ASN A 73 19.27 -14.28 -9.18
N THR A 74 19.74 -13.12 -9.62
CA THR A 74 20.76 -13.03 -10.65
C THR A 74 22.10 -13.35 -9.99
N ASN A 75 22.36 -14.64 -9.78
CA ASN A 75 23.71 -15.16 -9.63
C ASN A 75 24.40 -15.00 -11.00
N THR A 76 24.92 -13.82 -11.29
CA THR A 76 25.94 -13.64 -12.32
C THR A 76 27.27 -14.00 -11.69
N ASP A 77 27.55 -15.30 -11.64
CA ASP A 77 28.88 -15.84 -11.40
C ASP A 77 29.36 -16.44 -12.73
N PHE A 78 29.80 -15.56 -13.65
CA PHE A 78 30.52 -15.99 -14.85
C PHE A 78 32.01 -16.07 -14.50
N SER A 79 32.35 -17.11 -13.77
CA SER A 79 33.72 -17.57 -13.62
C SER A 79 34.10 -18.43 -14.83
N ILE A 80 35.10 -17.95 -15.58
CA ILE A 80 36.14 -18.73 -16.27
C ILE A 80 35.68 -19.50 -17.53
N TYR A 81 35.97 -18.93 -18.71
CA TYR A 81 36.44 -19.73 -19.84
C TYR A 81 37.95 -19.60 -19.93
N SER A 82 38.63 -20.69 -19.58
CA SER A 82 40.00 -21.00 -19.99
C SER A 82 39.93 -21.95 -21.20
N PHE A 83 41.02 -21.92 -21.99
CA PHE A 83 41.34 -22.65 -23.23
C PHE A 83 41.08 -21.89 -24.54
#